data_AF-A0AA94ENI7-F1
#
_entry.id   AF-A0AA94ENI7-F1
#
_cell.length_a   1.000
_cell.length_b   1.000
_cell.length_c   1.000
_cell.angle_alpha   90.00
_cell.angle_beta   90.00
_cell.angle_gamma   90.00
#
_symmetry.space_group_name_H-M   'P 1'
#
loop_
_entity.id
_entity.type
_entity.pdbx_description
1 polymer ?
#
loop_
_entity_poly.entity_id
_entity_poly.type
_entity_poly.pdbx_seq_one_letter_code
_entity_poly.pdbx_strand_id
1 'polypeptide(L)' 'MATDREIALEQALVMVIGAAKSRGYDDKDLVDHAVAMLLGNNVLRRVEHPHVDDAIREISGAHAEVLSVMDLKKG' A
#
# COMPACT_ATOMS: atom_id res chain seq x y z
N MET A 1 8.33 9.11 16.66
CA MET A 1 6.86 8.98 16.70
C MET A 1 6.34 9.43 15.35
N ALA A 2 5.43 8.67 14.75
CA ALA A 2 4.73 9.14 13.56
C ALA A 2 3.84 10.32 13.94
N THR A 3 3.69 11.27 13.02
CA THR A 3 2.72 12.36 13.10
C THR A 3 1.30 11.82 12.90
N ASP A 4 0.30 12.52 13.42
CA ASP A 4 -1.12 12.17 13.20
C ASP A 4 -1.45 12.03 11.70
N ARG A 5 -0.78 12.85 10.87
CA ARG A 5 -0.92 12.80 9.41
C ARG A 5 -0.35 11.52 8.83
N GLU A 6 0.83 11.08 9.27
CA GLU A 6 1.44 9.83 8.78
C GLU A 6 0.59 8.62 9.16
N ILE A 7 0.08 8.57 10.40
CA ILE A 7 -0.84 7.51 10.85
C ILE A 7 -2.12 7.51 10.00
N ALA A 8 -2.71 8.68 9.74
CA ALA A 8 -3.92 8.78 8.92
C ALA A 8 -3.67 8.33 7.47
N LEU A 9 -2.50 8.62 6.89
CA LEU A 9 -2.14 8.20 5.55
C LEU A 9 -1.90 6.69 5.46
N GLU A 10 -1.22 6.11 6.45
CA GLU A 10 -1.04 4.65 6.56
C GLU A 10 -2.39 3.93 6.64
N GLN A 11 -3.28 4.40 7.53
CA GLN A 11 -4.62 3.84 7.67
C GLN A 11 -5.46 3.99 6.40
N ALA A 12 -5.36 5.12 5.70
CA ALA A 12 -6.03 5.31 4.41
C ALA A 12 -5.52 4.29 3.35
N LEU A 13 -4.21 4.02 3.33
CA LEU A 13 -3.61 3.06 2.41
C LEU A 13 -4.08 1.63 2.69
N VAL A 14 -4.07 1.21 3.97
CA VAL A 14 -4.59 -0.09 4.42
C VAL A 14 -6.06 -0.26 4.00
N MET A 15 -6.89 0.77 4.19
CA MET A 15 -8.31 0.71 3.82
C MET A 15 -8.52 0.58 2.31
N VAL A 16 -7.76 1.28 1.47
CA VAL A 16 -7.88 1.18 0.01
C VAL A 16 -7.50 -0.22 -0.49
N ILE A 17 -6.39 -0.78 0.00
CA ILE A 17 -5.93 -2.13 -0.37
C ILE A 17 -6.93 -3.19 0.14
N GLY A 18 -7.39 -3.07 1.39
CA GLY A 18 -8.40 -3.96 1.96
C GLY A 18 -9.75 -3.88 1.23
N ALA A 19 -10.15 -2.69 0.77
CA ALA A 19 -11.34 -2.51 -0.05
C ALA A 19 -11.22 -3.19 -1.42
N ALA A 20 -10.02 -3.22 -2.02
CA ALA A 20 -9.78 -3.97 -3.24
C ALA A 20 -9.93 -5.48 -3.00
N LYS A 21 -9.27 -6.00 -1.96
CA LYS A 21 -9.35 -7.41 -1.58
C LYS A 21 -10.78 -7.87 -1.27
N SER A 22 -11.54 -7.09 -0.49
CA SER A 22 -12.93 -7.42 -0.15
C SER A 22 -13.88 -7.45 -1.34
N ARG A 23 -13.53 -6.76 -2.43
CA ARG A 23 -14.23 -6.83 -3.72
C ARG A 23 -13.76 -7.98 -4.61
N GLY A 24 -12.81 -8.80 -4.16
CA GLY A 24 -12.27 -9.93 -4.91
C GLY A 24 -11.27 -9.56 -5.99
N TYR A 25 -10.73 -8.33 -5.97
CA TYR A 25 -9.59 -7.98 -6.81
C TYR A 25 -8.34 -8.71 -6.33
N ASP A 26 -7.44 -9.01 -7.26
CA ASP A 26 -6.10 -9.52 -6.95
C ASP A 26 -5.29 -8.39 -6.30
N ASP A 27 -5.26 -8.40 -4.96
CA ASP A 27 -4.54 -7.40 -4.17
C ASP A 27 -3.03 -7.47 -4.37
N LYS A 28 -2.48 -8.64 -4.73
CA LYS A 28 -1.07 -8.78 -5.04
C LYS A 28 -0.72 -8.12 -6.37
N ASP A 29 -1.48 -8.40 -7.43
CA ASP A 29 -1.28 -7.76 -8.74
C ASP A 29 -1.41 -6.23 -8.64
N LEU A 30 -2.42 -5.75 -7.89
CA LEU A 30 -2.61 -4.32 -7.62
C LEU A 30 -1.36 -3.67 -6.97
N VAL A 31 -0.80 -4.32 -5.95
CA VAL A 31 0.38 -3.83 -5.21
C VAL A 31 1.63 -3.89 -6.09
N ASP A 32 1.86 -5.01 -6.78
CA ASP A 32 3.01 -5.18 -7.68
C ASP A 32 2.97 -4.13 -8.81
N HIS A 33 1.79 -3.84 -9.35
CA HIS A 33 1.60 -2.80 -10.36
C HIS A 33 1.88 -1.40 -9.80
N ALA A 34 1.42 -1.09 -8.59
CA ALA A 34 1.69 0.19 -7.94
C ALA A 34 3.20 0.41 -7.71
N VAL A 35 3.92 -0.62 -7.29
CA VAL A 35 5.39 -0.60 -7.13
C VAL A 35 6.08 -0.38 -8.48
N ALA A 36 5.65 -1.08 -9.53
CA ALA A 36 6.19 -0.89 -10.87
C ALA A 36 6.00 0.56 -11.39
N MET A 37 4.86 1.19 -11.10
CA MET A 37 4.62 2.59 -11.45
C MET A 37 5.58 3.56 -10.74
N LEU A 38 5.89 3.31 -9.47
CA LEU A 38 6.86 4.12 -8.71
C LEU A 38 8.28 3.99 -9.28
N LEU A 39 8.68 2.78 -9.68
CA LEU A 39 9.99 2.52 -10.29
C LEU A 39 10.10 3.12 -11.70
N GLY A 40 9.05 3.00 -12.52
CA GLY A 40 9.06 3.33 -13.95
C GLY A 40 8.94 4.81 -14.32
N ASN A 41 9.15 5.76 -13.40
CA ASN A 41 8.94 7.20 -13.61
C ASN A 41 7.55 7.52 -14.21
N ASN A 42 6.52 6.87 -13.69
CA ASN A 42 5.14 7.10 -14.10
C ASN A 42 4.72 8.57 -13.85
N VAL A 43 3.77 9.08 -14.64
CA VAL A 43 3.23 10.45 -14.49
C VAL A 43 2.65 10.75 -13.09
N LEU A 44 2.25 9.70 -12.36
CA LEU A 44 1.74 9.80 -10.99
C LEU A 44 2.86 9.86 -9.93
N ARG A 45 4.10 9.52 -10.29
CA ARG A 45 5.26 9.61 -9.40
C ARG A 45 5.60 11.07 -9.19
N ARG A 46 5.54 11.53 -7.93
CA ARG A 46 5.85 12.91 -7.53
C ARG A 46 7.12 13.05 -6.69
N VAL A 47 7.83 11.95 -6.49
CA VAL A 47 8.99 11.88 -5.60
C VAL A 47 10.17 11.26 -6.33
N GLU A 48 11.38 11.60 -5.88
CA GLU A 48 12.63 11.00 -6.34
C GLU A 48 13.20 10.08 -5.25
N HIS A 49 14.30 9.40 -5.58
CA HIS A 49 15.03 8.61 -4.60
C HIS A 49 15.59 9.50 -3.47
N PRO A 50 15.52 9.10 -2.19
CA PRO A 50 15.13 7.77 -1.67
C PRO A 50 13.64 7.60 -1.40
N HIS A 51 12.83 8.66 -1.54
CA HIS A 51 11.41 8.63 -1.18
C HIS A 51 10.56 7.69 -2.04
N VAL A 52 11.07 7.27 -3.21
CA VAL A 52 10.51 6.14 -3.98
C VAL A 52 10.54 4.85 -3.17
N ASP A 53 11.65 4.53 -2.52
CA ASP A 53 11.82 3.29 -1.75
C ASP A 53 10.97 3.35 -0.47
N ASP A 54 10.86 4.52 0.15
CA ASP A 54 9.94 4.75 1.27
C ASP A 54 8.50 4.46 0.83
N ALA A 55 8.04 5.03 -0.29
CA ALA A 55 6.69 4.79 -0.79
C ALA A 55 6.43 3.31 -1.11
N ILE A 56 7.41 2.60 -1.70
CA ILE A 56 7.32 1.16 -1.96
C ILE A 56 7.19 0.37 -0.65
N ARG A 57 7.97 0.74 0.37
CA ARG A 57 7.93 0.12 1.70
C ARG A 57 6.58 0.33 2.37
N GLU A 58 6.04 1.54 2.33
CA GLU A 58 4.72 1.84 2.91
C GLU A 58 3.58 1.06 2.19
N ILE A 59 3.62 0.95 0.86
CA ILE A 59 2.65 0.13 0.11
C ILE A 59 2.75 -1.35 0.53
N SER A 60 3.96 -1.88 0.60
CA SER A 60 4.19 -3.28 0.96
C SER A 60 3.79 -3.58 2.41
N GLY A 61 4.07 -2.64 3.33
CA GLY A 61 3.67 -2.72 4.73
C GLY A 61 2.14 -2.75 4.90
N ALA A 62 1.45 -1.82 4.25
CA ALA A 62 -0.01 -1.78 4.27
C ALA A 62 -0.64 -3.05 3.68
N HIS A 63 -0.06 -3.61 2.62
CA HIS A 63 -0.52 -4.89 2.06
C HIS A 63 -0.36 -6.04 3.06
N ALA A 64 0.79 -6.15 3.72
CA ALA A 64 1.03 -7.16 4.75
C ALA A 64 0.06 -7.03 5.93
N GLU A 65 -0.27 -5.81 6.36
CA GLU A 65 -1.28 -5.58 7.39
C GLU A 65 -2.66 -6.06 6.95
N VAL A 66 -3.08 -5.73 5.72
CA VAL A 66 -4.37 -6.20 5.17
C VAL A 66 -4.44 -7.72 5.17
N LEU A 67 -3.38 -8.41 4.73
CA LEU A 67 -3.32 -9.88 4.74
C LEU A 67 -3.44 -10.41 6.17
N SER A 68 -2.68 -9.86 7.12
CA SER A 68 -2.71 -10.26 8.52
C SER A 68 -4.12 -10.10 9.13
N VAL A 69 -4.74 -8.93 8.99
CA VAL A 69 -6.05 -8.64 9.61
C VAL A 69 -7.17 -9.44 8.96
N MET A 70 -7.16 -9.59 7.64
CA MET A 70 -8.26 -10.25 6.93
C MET A 70 -8.17 -11.78 6.97
N ASP A 71 -6.97 -12.35 7.08
CA ASP A 71 -6.82 -13.80 7.27
C ASP A 71 -7.14 -14.22 8.71
N LEU A 72 -6.87 -13.37 9.71
CA LEU A 72 -7.35 -13.56 11.09
C LEU A 72 -8.88 -13.54 11.21
N LYS A 73 -9.59 -12.81 10.34
CA LYS A 73 -11.07 -12.77 10.34
C LYS A 73 -11.74 -13.98 9.68
N LYS A 74 -10.96 -14.84 9.00
CA LYS A 74 -11.49 -16.06 8.36
C LYS A 74 -11.42 -17.31 9.27
N GLY A 75 -10.72 -17.23 10.40
CA GLY A 75 -10.66 -18.28 11.43
C GLY A 75 -11.67 -18.05 12.55
#